data_AF-A0A167AUQ4-F1
#
_entry.id   AF-A0A167AUQ4-F1
#
_cell.length_a   1.000
_cell.length_b   1.000
_cell.length_c   1.000
_cell.angle_alpha   90.00
_cell.angle_beta   90.00
_cell.angle_gamma   90.00
#
_symmetry.space_group_name_H-M   'P 1'
#
loop_
_entity.id
_entity.type
_entity.pdbx_description
1 polymer ?
#
loop_
_entity_poly.entity_id
_entity_poly.type
_entity_poly.pdbx_seq_one_letter_code
_entity_poly.pdbx_strand_id
1 'polypeptide(L)'
;LYPTFEEYETLAREVNKDFGVAAKLPFLLHIAVETAAACSFILKPASQLPAPSPAAQLVLQSFGGLLLSTNLTCLIFVARSFDETARLVAAALAFWHVWPCWRAYVRLTRPEVDGMGKDKGEVVRKTLGGPEVHLAVHAGVFTLFVGAALVG
;
A
#
# COMPACT_ATOMS: atom_id res chain seq x y z
N LEU A 1 -25.65 -35.55 19.12
CA LEU A 1 -24.38 -36.23 18.81
C LEU A 1 -23.28 -35.19 18.89
N TYR A 2 -22.20 -35.48 19.62
CA TYR A 2 -21.02 -34.62 19.63
C TYR A 2 -20.15 -34.94 18.41
N PRO A 3 -19.43 -33.95 17.84
CA PRO A 3 -18.51 -34.21 16.74
C PRO A 3 -17.40 -35.17 17.16
N THR A 4 -16.90 -35.93 16.20
CA THR A 4 -15.72 -36.78 16.35
C THR A 4 -14.44 -35.95 16.37
N PHE A 5 -13.36 -36.49 16.93
CA PHE A 5 -12.05 -35.83 16.96
C PHE A 5 -11.54 -35.44 15.55
N GLU A 6 -11.83 -36.26 14.55
CA GLU A 6 -11.45 -36.02 13.15
C GLU A 6 -12.24 -34.86 12.51
N GLU A 7 -13.52 -34.71 12.89
CA GLU A 7 -14.34 -33.55 12.52
C GLU A 7 -13.82 -32.27 13.19
N TYR A 8 -13.36 -32.33 14.44
CA TYR A 8 -12.73 -31.19 15.12
C TYR A 8 -11.40 -30.78 14.46
N GLU A 9 -10.53 -31.72 14.10
CA GLU A 9 -9.27 -31.41 13.41
C GLU A 9 -9.51 -30.78 12.03
N THR A 10 -10.49 -31.30 11.29
CA THR A 10 -10.83 -30.78 9.96
C THR A 10 -11.35 -29.35 10.08
N LEU A 11 -12.28 -29.10 11.01
CA LEU A 11 -12.81 -27.76 11.28
C LEU A 11 -11.71 -26.79 11.71
N ALA A 12 -10.80 -27.21 12.59
CA ALA A 12 -9.68 -26.39 13.03
C ALA A 12 -8.73 -26.02 11.87
N ARG A 13 -8.47 -26.96 10.95
CA ARG A 13 -7.66 -26.70 9.75
C ARG A 13 -8.34 -25.74 8.78
N GLU A 14 -9.65 -25.86 8.58
CA GLU A 14 -10.42 -24.95 7.73
C GLU A 14 -10.44 -23.53 8.30
N VAL A 15 -10.76 -23.39 9.59
CA VAL A 15 -10.75 -22.08 10.28
C VAL A 15 -9.36 -21.43 10.23
N ASN A 16 -8.29 -22.20 10.46
CA ASN A 16 -6.93 -21.68 10.42
C ASN A 16 -6.51 -21.28 8.99
N LYS A 17 -6.97 -22.01 7.97
CA LYS A 17 -6.74 -21.70 6.57
C LYS A 17 -7.43 -20.40 6.16
N ASP A 18 -8.69 -20.22 6.53
CA ASP A 18 -9.46 -19.01 6.22
C ASP A 18 -8.88 -17.78 6.94
N PHE A 19 -8.46 -17.96 8.20
CA PHE A 19 -7.77 -16.92 8.96
C PHE A 19 -6.43 -16.52 8.31
N GLY A 20 -5.64 -17.51 7.89
CA GLY A 20 -4.38 -17.29 7.18
C GLY A 20 -4.55 -16.64 5.81
N VAL A 21 -5.66 -16.86 5.11
CA VAL A 21 -5.99 -16.18 3.83
C VAL A 21 -6.40 -14.73 4.09
N ALA A 22 -7.25 -14.47 5.09
CA ALA A 22 -7.68 -13.13 5.45
C ALA A 22 -6.49 -12.26 5.93
N ALA A 23 -5.57 -12.83 6.73
CA ALA A 23 -4.38 -12.13 7.23
C ALA A 23 -3.40 -11.71 6.10
N LYS A 24 -3.44 -12.38 4.94
CA LYS A 24 -2.63 -12.06 3.76
C LYS A 24 -3.25 -10.99 2.85
N LEU A 25 -4.53 -10.67 3.03
CA LEU A 25 -5.22 -9.66 2.24
C LEU A 25 -4.49 -8.30 2.16
N PRO A 26 -3.97 -7.70 3.26
CA PRO A 26 -3.23 -6.45 3.16
C PRO A 26 -1.98 -6.54 2.27
N PHE A 27 -1.27 -7.67 2.28
CA PHE A 27 -0.09 -7.88 1.41
C PHE A 27 -0.48 -7.93 -0.07
N LEU A 28 -1.61 -8.58 -0.41
CA LEU A 28 -2.13 -8.62 -1.78
C LEU A 28 -2.58 -7.23 -2.25
N LEU A 29 -3.28 -6.48 -1.41
CA LEU A 29 -3.73 -5.13 -1.73
C LEU A 29 -2.57 -4.16 -1.87
N HIS A 30 -1.56 -4.26 -1.01
CA HIS A 30 -0.30 -3.50 -1.13
C HIS A 30 0.35 -3.73 -2.49
N ILE A 31 0.50 -4.99 -2.91
CA ILE A 31 1.07 -5.33 -4.22
C ILE A 31 0.30 -4.63 -5.35
N ALA A 32 -1.04 -4.70 -5.33
CA ALA A 32 -1.85 -4.09 -6.37
C ALA A 32 -1.72 -2.56 -6.41
N VAL A 33 -1.88 -1.90 -5.25
CA VAL A 33 -1.83 -0.43 -5.13
C VAL A 33 -0.44 0.09 -5.48
N GLU A 34 0.60 -0.50 -4.90
CA GLU A 34 1.96 -0.01 -5.05
C GLU A 34 2.58 -0.40 -6.41
N THR A 35 2.07 -1.41 -7.10
CA THR A 35 2.46 -1.66 -8.51
C THR A 35 1.99 -0.51 -9.41
N ALA A 36 0.73 -0.07 -9.26
CA ALA A 36 0.22 1.06 -10.02
C ALA A 36 0.97 2.35 -9.68
N ALA A 37 1.26 2.58 -8.39
CA ALA A 37 2.06 3.71 -7.94
C ALA A 37 3.49 3.65 -8.50
N ALA A 38 4.19 2.52 -8.37
CA ALA A 38 5.54 2.32 -8.89
C ALA A 38 5.63 2.62 -10.39
N CYS A 39 4.69 2.09 -11.19
CA CYS A 39 4.61 2.40 -12.62
C CYS A 39 4.48 3.90 -12.87
N SER A 40 3.70 4.62 -12.07
CA SER A 40 3.56 6.07 -12.21
C SER A 40 4.85 6.83 -11.87
N PHE A 41 5.58 6.42 -10.83
CA PHE A 41 6.87 6.99 -10.43
C PHE A 41 7.96 6.73 -11.49
N ILE A 42 7.98 5.54 -12.09
CA ILE A 42 9.03 5.12 -13.03
C ILE A 42 8.76 5.66 -14.43
N LEU A 43 7.55 5.42 -14.96
CA LEU A 43 7.21 5.67 -16.36
C LEU A 43 6.65 7.08 -16.58
N LYS A 44 6.17 7.75 -15.53
CA LYS A 44 5.60 9.09 -15.63
C LYS A 44 5.98 9.99 -14.43
N PRO A 45 7.27 10.27 -14.18
CA PRO A 45 7.71 11.09 -13.04
C PRO A 45 7.01 12.45 -12.93
N ALA A 46 6.69 13.07 -14.06
CA ALA A 46 5.98 14.35 -14.11
C ALA A 46 4.55 14.32 -13.50
N SER A 47 3.98 13.13 -13.28
CA SER A 47 2.72 12.95 -12.55
C SER A 47 2.87 13.07 -11.04
N GLN A 48 4.10 12.92 -10.52
CA GLN A 48 4.41 13.00 -9.09
C GLN A 48 4.97 14.38 -8.71
N LEU A 49 5.74 14.98 -9.61
CA LEU A 49 6.32 16.31 -9.45
C LEU A 49 6.25 17.04 -10.80
N PRO A 50 5.57 18.19 -10.94
CA PRO A 50 5.52 18.95 -12.18
C PRO A 50 6.92 19.42 -12.63
N ALA A 51 7.19 19.33 -13.94
CA ALA A 51 8.46 19.74 -14.57
C ALA A 51 9.74 19.31 -13.80
N PRO A 52 9.91 18.02 -13.48
CA PRO A 52 11.03 17.57 -12.66
C PRO A 52 12.34 17.67 -13.46
N SER A 53 13.39 18.22 -12.84
CA SER A 53 14.74 18.18 -13.42
C SER A 53 15.20 16.73 -13.67
N PRO A 54 16.17 16.47 -14.56
CA PRO A 54 16.66 15.10 -14.80
C PRO A 54 17.10 14.38 -13.51
N ALA A 55 17.76 15.08 -12.59
CA ALA A 55 18.13 14.52 -11.30
C ALA A 55 16.90 14.17 -10.44
N ALA A 56 15.88 15.03 -10.41
CA ALA A 56 14.63 14.75 -9.70
C ALA A 56 13.87 13.55 -10.31
N GLN A 57 13.92 13.37 -11.64
CA GLN A 57 13.35 12.20 -12.31
C GLN A 57 14.00 10.90 -11.85
N LEU A 58 15.33 10.87 -11.73
CA LEU A 58 16.06 9.70 -11.21
C LEU A 58 15.65 9.38 -9.77
N VAL A 59 15.50 10.39 -8.92
CA VAL A 59 15.02 10.20 -7.53
C VAL A 59 13.60 9.62 -7.52
N LEU A 60 12.69 10.13 -8.34
CA LEU A 60 11.33 9.59 -8.46
C LEU A 60 11.32 8.15 -8.96
N GLN A 61 12.17 7.82 -9.94
CA GLN A 61 12.34 6.44 -10.42
C GLN A 61 12.89 5.52 -9.33
N SER A 62 13.85 5.99 -8.52
CA SER A 62 14.32 5.25 -7.34
C SER A 62 13.22 5.01 -6.31
N PHE A 63 12.32 5.98 -6.07
CA PHE A 63 11.13 5.76 -5.24
C PHE A 63 10.21 4.70 -5.84
N GLY A 64 10.00 4.70 -7.16
CA GLY A 64 9.25 3.63 -7.82
C GLY A 64 9.91 2.24 -7.68
N GLY A 65 11.24 2.17 -7.76
CA GLY A 65 11.99 0.94 -7.49
C GLY A 65 11.85 0.48 -6.04
N LEU A 66 11.86 1.40 -5.08
CA LEU A 66 11.61 1.11 -3.66
C LEU A 66 10.21 0.52 -3.44
N LEU A 67 9.19 1.08 -4.10
CA LEU A 67 7.83 0.52 -4.08
C LEU A 67 7.79 -0.92 -4.57
N LEU A 68 8.44 -1.22 -5.71
CA LEU A 68 8.53 -2.60 -6.21
C LEU A 68 9.29 -3.52 -5.25
N SER A 69 10.32 -3.03 -4.57
CA SER A 69 11.02 -3.80 -3.53
C SER A 69 10.09 -4.21 -2.40
N THR A 70 9.22 -3.31 -1.92
CA THR A 70 8.20 -3.67 -0.93
C THR A 70 7.19 -4.69 -1.45
N ASN A 71 6.84 -4.65 -2.74
CA ASN A 71 5.99 -5.67 -3.36
C ASN A 71 6.67 -7.04 -3.38
N LEU A 72 7.96 -7.11 -3.67
CA LEU A 72 8.72 -8.36 -3.58
C LEU A 72 8.72 -8.90 -2.16
N THR A 73 8.86 -8.04 -1.14
CA THR A 73 8.70 -8.43 0.26
C THR A 73 7.30 -9.00 0.51
N CYS A 74 6.24 -8.35 0.02
CA CYS A 74 4.88 -8.84 0.16
C CYS A 74 4.64 -10.20 -0.52
N LEU A 75 5.22 -10.43 -1.70
CA LEU A 75 5.12 -11.71 -2.41
C LEU A 75 5.71 -12.87 -1.59
N ILE A 76 6.80 -12.64 -0.87
CA ILE A 76 7.38 -13.63 0.06
C ILE A 76 6.33 -14.04 1.11
N PHE A 77 5.64 -13.07 1.72
CA PHE A 77 4.64 -13.33 2.76
C PHE A 77 3.32 -13.90 2.24
N VAL A 78 2.93 -13.57 1.01
CA VAL A 78 1.81 -14.21 0.33
C VAL A 78 2.10 -15.70 0.07
N ALA A 79 3.33 -16.03 -0.34
CA ALA A 79 3.73 -17.38 -0.73
C ALA A 79 4.02 -18.34 0.44
N ARG A 80 4.17 -17.84 1.68
CA ARG A 80 4.47 -18.64 2.88
C ARG A 80 3.31 -18.66 3.88
N SER A 81 3.39 -19.47 4.93
CA SER A 81 2.44 -19.41 6.04
C SER A 81 2.52 -18.05 6.76
N PHE A 82 1.38 -17.56 7.22
CA PHE A 82 1.35 -16.36 8.06
C PHE A 82 1.92 -16.71 9.44
N ASP A 83 2.91 -15.95 9.91
CA ASP A 83 3.64 -16.21 11.14
C ASP A 83 4.02 -14.89 11.83
N GLU A 84 4.73 -14.97 12.95
CA GLU A 84 5.13 -13.79 13.72
C GLU A 84 6.02 -12.82 12.93
N THR A 85 6.83 -13.33 12.00
CA THR A 85 7.61 -12.46 11.11
C THR A 85 6.67 -11.70 10.16
N ALA A 86 5.64 -12.36 9.63
CA ALA A 86 4.62 -11.69 8.81
C ALA A 86 3.92 -10.56 9.58
N ARG A 87 3.63 -10.74 10.87
CA ARG A 87 3.05 -9.70 11.74
C ARG A 87 3.97 -8.49 11.91
N LEU A 88 5.26 -8.72 12.15
CA LEU A 88 6.24 -7.63 12.28
C LEU A 88 6.42 -6.88 10.96
N VAL A 89 6.43 -7.59 9.84
CA VAL A 89 6.49 -6.94 8.51
C VAL A 89 5.19 -6.20 8.21
N ALA A 90 4.03 -6.72 8.62
CA ALA A 90 2.76 -5.99 8.53
C ALA A 90 2.83 -4.67 9.33
N ALA A 91 3.39 -4.67 10.54
CA ALA A 91 3.59 -3.45 11.32
C ALA A 91 4.52 -2.44 10.62
N ALA A 92 5.61 -2.92 10.01
CA ALA A 92 6.53 -2.08 9.24
C ALA A 92 5.85 -1.48 7.99
N LEU A 93 5.02 -2.26 7.29
CA LEU A 93 4.26 -1.80 6.11
C LEU A 93 3.10 -0.88 6.49
N ALA A 94 2.50 -1.05 7.68
CA ALA A 94 1.59 -0.04 8.24
C ALA A 94 2.32 1.29 8.41
N PHE A 95 3.51 1.30 9.01
CA PHE A 95 4.31 2.52 9.12
C PHE A 95 4.66 3.14 7.76
N TRP A 96 4.99 2.30 6.76
CA TRP A 96 5.20 2.75 5.38
C TRP A 96 4.03 3.59 4.86
N HIS A 97 2.79 3.16 5.12
CA HIS A 97 1.58 3.85 4.65
C HIS A 97 1.27 5.19 5.34
N VAL A 98 1.96 5.52 6.43
CA VAL A 98 1.87 6.87 7.03
C VAL A 98 2.36 7.95 6.06
N TRP A 99 3.40 7.67 5.29
CA TRP A 99 4.01 8.66 4.39
C TRP A 99 3.16 9.05 3.16
N PRO A 100 2.55 8.12 2.39
CA PRO A 100 1.60 8.48 1.35
C PRO A 100 0.33 9.15 1.91
N CYS A 101 -0.14 8.76 3.11
CA CYS A 101 -1.22 9.45 3.81
C CYS A 101 -0.85 10.89 4.14
N TRP A 102 0.33 11.12 4.72
CA TRP A 102 0.85 12.45 5.01
C TRP A 102 0.96 13.29 3.74
N ARG A 103 1.54 12.73 2.67
CA ARG A 103 1.65 13.41 1.37
C ARG A 103 0.27 13.82 0.84
N ALA A 104 -0.73 12.95 0.88
CA ALA A 104 -2.08 13.28 0.45
C ALA A 104 -2.73 14.36 1.35
N TYR A 105 -2.60 14.23 2.67
CA TYR A 105 -3.11 15.20 3.63
C TYR A 105 -2.52 16.61 3.42
N VAL A 106 -1.21 16.71 3.20
CA VAL A 106 -0.55 17.99 2.89
C VAL A 106 -1.12 18.59 1.61
N ARG A 107 -1.33 17.80 0.56
CA ARG A 107 -1.93 18.28 -0.70
C ARG A 107 -3.39 18.73 -0.56
N LEU A 108 -4.14 18.11 0.35
CA LEU A 108 -5.52 18.53 0.67
C LEU A 108 -5.56 19.85 1.44
N THR A 109 -4.64 20.02 2.40
CA THR A 109 -4.64 21.17 3.31
C THR A 109 -3.82 22.35 2.82
N ARG A 110 -2.92 22.13 1.86
CA ARG A 110 -2.02 23.13 1.26
C ARG A 110 -1.94 22.95 -0.26
N PRO A 111 -3.03 23.25 -1.02
CA PRO A 111 -3.06 23.03 -2.47
C PRO A 111 -1.94 23.74 -3.25
N GLU A 112 -1.35 24.79 -2.69
CA GLU A 112 -0.19 25.50 -3.25
C GLU A 112 1.04 24.60 -3.46
N VAL A 113 1.18 23.49 -2.71
CA VAL A 113 2.29 22.55 -2.87
C VAL A 113 2.27 21.82 -4.21
N ASP A 114 1.08 21.69 -4.83
CA ASP A 114 0.91 21.10 -6.15
C ASP A 114 1.22 22.13 -7.27
N GLY A 115 1.72 23.32 -6.93
CA GLY A 115 2.03 24.39 -7.87
C GLY A 115 0.78 25.10 -8.42
N MET A 116 -0.39 24.91 -7.80
CA MET A 116 -1.59 25.69 -8.11
C MET A 116 -1.46 27.12 -7.58
N GLY A 117 -0.63 27.92 -8.24
CA GLY A 117 -0.86 29.35 -8.37
C GLY A 117 -2.20 29.61 -9.06
N LYS A 118 -2.75 30.81 -8.90
CA LYS A 118 -4.11 31.24 -9.31
C LYS A 118 -4.47 31.11 -10.82
N ASP A 119 -3.70 30.40 -11.63
CA ASP A 119 -3.97 30.20 -13.05
C ASP A 119 -4.68 28.87 -13.29
N LYS A 120 -6.01 28.97 -13.43
CA LYS A 120 -6.96 27.87 -13.77
C LYS A 120 -6.80 27.35 -15.21
N GLY A 121 -5.57 27.28 -15.74
CA GLY A 121 -5.30 27.05 -17.17
C GLY A 121 -4.67 25.71 -17.50
N GLU A 122 -3.80 25.17 -16.67
CA GLU A 122 -3.15 23.89 -16.95
C GLU A 122 -3.81 22.76 -16.15
N VAL A 123 -4.35 21.80 -16.89
CA VAL A 123 -4.88 20.54 -16.35
C VAL A 123 -3.68 19.77 -15.79
N VAL A 124 -3.28 20.09 -14.55
CA VAL A 124 -2.35 19.28 -13.78
C VAL A 124 -2.93 17.87 -13.79
N ARG A 125 -2.27 16.97 -14.52
CA ARG A 125 -2.68 15.57 -14.67
C ARG A 125 -2.66 14.95 -13.27
N LYS A 126 -3.83 14.91 -12.64
CA LYS A 126 -4.03 14.31 -11.33
C LYS A 126 -3.48 12.89 -11.35
N THR A 127 -2.69 12.54 -10.34
CA THR A 127 -2.46 11.14 -9.95
C THR A 127 -3.81 10.42 -9.88
N LEU A 128 -3.89 9.14 -10.26
CA LEU A 128 -5.16 8.38 -10.32
C LEU A 128 -6.02 8.65 -9.06
N GLY A 129 -7.18 9.29 -9.23
CA GLY A 129 -8.12 9.59 -8.15
C GLY A 129 -7.90 10.89 -7.35
N GLY A 130 -6.81 11.64 -7.54
CA GLY A 130 -6.54 12.85 -6.75
C GLY A 130 -6.16 12.57 -5.27
N PRO A 131 -5.89 13.61 -4.47
CA PRO A 131 -5.36 13.44 -3.12
C PRO A 131 -6.36 12.82 -2.13
N GLU A 132 -7.67 13.02 -2.30
CA GLU A 132 -8.71 12.43 -1.43
C GLU A 132 -8.75 10.90 -1.56
N VAL A 133 -8.83 10.39 -2.79
CA VAL A 133 -8.84 8.95 -3.06
C VAL A 133 -7.52 8.32 -2.63
N HIS A 134 -6.40 9.00 -2.86
CA HIS A 134 -5.09 8.54 -2.41
C HIS A 134 -5.03 8.36 -0.90
N LEU A 135 -5.54 9.34 -0.14
CA LEU A 135 -5.64 9.25 1.32
C LEU A 135 -6.53 8.09 1.74
N ALA A 136 -7.71 7.95 1.15
CA ALA A 136 -8.66 6.89 1.49
C ALA A 136 -8.07 5.48 1.26
N VAL A 137 -7.44 5.27 0.11
CA VAL A 137 -6.80 3.98 -0.23
C VAL A 137 -5.69 3.64 0.75
N HIS A 138 -4.74 4.56 0.98
CA HIS A 138 -3.62 4.28 1.88
C HIS A 138 -4.03 4.21 3.35
N ALA A 139 -5.04 4.96 3.79
CA ALA A 139 -5.61 4.82 5.14
C ALA A 139 -6.32 3.48 5.33
N GLY A 140 -7.02 2.99 4.30
CA GLY A 140 -7.62 1.66 4.27
C GLY A 140 -6.57 0.56 4.39
N VAL A 141 -5.53 0.59 3.54
CA VAL A 141 -4.46 -0.40 3.57
C VAL A 141 -3.63 -0.31 4.87
N PHE A 142 -3.41 0.89 5.41
CA PHE A 142 -2.83 1.10 6.75
C PHE A 142 -3.63 0.35 7.82
N THR A 143 -4.95 0.54 7.84
CA THR A 143 -5.83 -0.10 8.82
C THR A 143 -5.78 -1.62 8.72
N LEU A 144 -5.74 -2.16 7.49
CA LEU A 144 -5.63 -3.60 7.27
C LEU A 144 -4.27 -4.15 7.74
N PHE A 145 -3.16 -3.45 7.51
CA PHE A 145 -1.85 -3.87 8.01
C PHE A 145 -1.76 -3.78 9.54
N VAL A 146 -2.35 -2.76 10.18
CA VAL A 146 -2.47 -2.69 11.64
C VAL A 146 -3.27 -3.88 12.16
N GLY A 147 -4.38 -4.23 11.50
CA GLY A 147 -5.16 -5.44 11.81
C GLY A 147 -4.30 -6.70 11.72
N ALA A 148 -3.62 -6.93 10.59
CA ALA A 148 -2.75 -8.10 10.42
C ALA A 148 -1.59 -8.14 11.42
N ALA A 149 -1.05 -7.01 11.86
CA ALA A 149 -0.01 -6.97 12.88
C ALA A 149 -0.55 -7.35 14.28
N LEU A 150 -1.74 -6.85 14.63
CA LEU A 150 -2.30 -7.00 15.98
C LEU A 150 -3.01 -8.34 16.19
N VAL A 151 -3.78 -8.79 15.20
CA VAL A 151 -4.70 -9.93 15.33
C VAL A 151 -4.43 -11.08 14.35
N GLY A 152 -3.52 -10.89 13.38
CA GLY A 152 -3.14 -11.92 12.41
C GLY A 152 -2.27 -13.02 13.00
#